data_AF-A0A2N0BPK8-F1
#
_entry.id   AF-A0A2N0BPK8-F1
#
_cell.length_a   1.000
_cell.length_b   1.000
_cell.length_c   1.000
_cell.angle_alpha   90.00
_cell.angle_beta   90.00
_cell.angle_gamma   90.00
#
_symmetry.space_group_name_H-M   'P 1'
#
loop_
_entity.id
_entity.type
_entity.pdbx_description
1 polymer ?
#
loop_
_entity_poly.entity_id
_entity_poly.type
_entity_poly.pdbx_seq_one_letter_code
_entity_poly.pdbx_strand_id
1 'polypeptide(L)'
;MASKVKRSSFQKLLNAMKKMSLEVNDYEICRRLETIMMTSKDDLSQIVVKSLLDNPLDFDPKTLPEPYGQYIRHFIYMVKRNRKQGIDTNFDAPTGGKSAEKQNHSSESSKPAVKKSASKKAFKR
;
A
#
# COMPACT_ATOMS: atom_id res chain seq x y z
N MET A 1 7.04 -1.55 -33.63
CA MET A 1 7.68 -1.57 -32.29
C MET A 1 6.68 -1.24 -31.17
N ALA A 2 5.63 -2.05 -30.97
CA ALA A 2 4.53 -1.72 -30.04
C ALA A 2 4.59 -2.43 -28.67
N SER A 3 5.55 -3.35 -28.47
CA SER A 3 5.52 -4.33 -27.37
C SER A 3 6.21 -3.89 -26.07
N LYS A 4 6.81 -2.69 -26.02
CA LYS A 4 7.58 -2.24 -24.85
C LYS A 4 6.74 -1.43 -23.85
N VAL A 5 5.81 -0.60 -24.33
CA VAL A 5 5.05 0.35 -23.49
C VAL A 5 3.99 -0.36 -22.64
N LYS A 6 3.32 -1.37 -23.20
CA LYS A 6 2.40 -2.25 -22.46
C LYS A 6 3.09 -2.92 -21.26
N ARG A 7 4.30 -3.46 -21.46
CA ARG A 7 5.07 -4.05 -20.35
C ARG A 7 5.36 -3.05 -19.23
N SER A 8 5.53 -1.76 -19.54
CA SER A 8 5.86 -0.76 -18.52
C SER A 8 4.73 -0.54 -17.52
N SER A 9 3.45 -0.48 -17.95
CA SER A 9 2.32 -0.31 -17.03
C SER A 9 2.07 -1.53 -16.15
N PHE A 10 2.20 -2.75 -16.70
CA PHE A 10 2.06 -3.96 -15.88
C PHE A 10 3.20 -4.13 -14.90
N GLN A 11 4.43 -3.79 -15.32
CA GLN A 11 5.56 -3.79 -14.41
C GLN A 11 5.37 -2.76 -13.28
N LYS A 12 4.76 -1.59 -13.55
CA LYS A 12 4.36 -0.65 -12.49
C LYS A 12 3.37 -1.29 -11.51
N LEU A 13 2.36 -2.02 -11.99
CA LEU A 13 1.41 -2.73 -11.13
C LEU A 13 2.07 -3.82 -10.29
N LEU A 14 2.89 -4.68 -10.91
CA LEU A 14 3.58 -5.75 -10.19
C LEU A 14 4.56 -5.18 -9.15
N ASN A 15 5.27 -4.11 -9.48
CA ASN A 15 6.13 -3.41 -8.50
C ASN A 15 5.32 -2.76 -7.38
N ALA A 16 4.17 -2.17 -7.69
CA ALA A 16 3.25 -1.63 -6.69
C ALA A 16 2.74 -2.74 -5.75
N MET A 17 2.30 -3.87 -6.29
CA MET A 17 1.88 -5.03 -5.50
C MET A 17 3.02 -5.52 -4.60
N LYS A 18 4.23 -5.71 -5.14
CA LYS A 18 5.43 -6.14 -4.39
C LYS A 18 5.79 -5.17 -3.26
N LYS A 19 5.69 -3.84 -3.48
CA LYS A 19 5.92 -2.83 -2.43
C LYS A 19 4.90 -2.92 -1.29
N MET A 20 3.69 -3.39 -1.59
CA MET A 20 2.60 -3.48 -0.62
C MET A 20 2.53 -4.85 0.08
N SER A 21 3.27 -5.84 -0.41
CA SER A 21 3.37 -7.19 0.16
C SER A 21 4.10 -7.16 1.50
N LEU A 22 3.45 -7.65 2.55
CA LEU A 22 4.07 -7.85 3.86
C LEU A 22 4.09 -9.32 4.25
N GLU A 23 3.10 -10.10 3.80
CA GLU A 23 2.93 -11.50 4.16
C GLU A 23 3.23 -12.42 2.98
N VAL A 24 3.60 -13.68 3.27
CA VAL A 24 3.89 -14.70 2.23
C VAL A 24 2.76 -14.82 1.22
N ASN A 25 1.50 -14.79 1.69
CA ASN A 25 0.31 -14.84 0.84
C ASN A 25 0.30 -13.70 -0.19
N ASP A 26 0.66 -12.48 0.19
CA ASP A 26 0.72 -11.33 -0.73
C ASP A 26 1.70 -11.58 -1.89
N TYR A 27 2.85 -12.18 -1.58
CA TYR A 27 3.86 -12.52 -2.59
C TYR A 27 3.39 -13.66 -3.51
N GLU A 28 2.65 -14.63 -2.97
CA GLU A 28 2.06 -15.71 -3.78
C GLU A 28 0.99 -15.19 -4.74
N ILE A 29 0.14 -14.27 -4.29
CA ILE A 29 -0.85 -13.59 -5.14
C ILE A 29 -0.14 -12.81 -6.26
N CYS A 30 0.90 -12.04 -5.93
CA CYS A 30 1.65 -11.29 -6.93
C CYS A 30 2.32 -12.22 -7.95
N ARG A 31 2.92 -13.33 -7.50
CA ARG A 31 3.58 -14.30 -8.39
C ARG A 31 2.57 -15.03 -9.28
N ARG A 32 1.41 -15.44 -8.75
CA ARG A 32 0.34 -16.04 -9.57
C ARG A 32 -0.18 -15.08 -10.62
N LEU A 33 -0.42 -13.82 -10.25
CA LEU A 33 -0.86 -12.79 -11.19
C LEU A 33 0.17 -12.59 -12.31
N GLU A 34 1.46 -12.49 -11.97
CA GLU A 34 2.55 -12.38 -12.94
C GLU A 34 2.56 -13.56 -13.91
N THR A 35 2.43 -14.80 -13.42
CA THR A 35 2.35 -15.99 -14.27
C THR A 35 1.16 -15.94 -15.21
N ILE A 36 -0.04 -15.64 -14.70
CA ILE A 36 -1.26 -15.57 -15.52
C ILE A 36 -1.13 -14.50 -16.60
N MET A 37 -0.52 -13.35 -16.29
CA MET A 37 -0.29 -12.30 -17.28
C MET A 37 0.78 -12.67 -18.32
N MET A 38 1.77 -13.51 -17.96
CA MET A 38 2.77 -14.00 -18.92
C MET A 38 2.24 -15.11 -19.82
N THR A 39 1.30 -15.94 -19.33
CA THR A 39 0.78 -17.11 -20.07
C THR A 39 -0.53 -16.84 -20.79
N SER A 40 -1.35 -15.89 -20.32
CA SER A 40 -2.64 -15.56 -20.93
C SER A 40 -2.43 -14.64 -22.15
N LYS A 41 -3.22 -14.88 -23.21
CA LYS A 41 -3.29 -13.96 -24.36
C LYS A 41 -4.08 -12.69 -24.05
N ASP A 42 -4.96 -12.76 -23.07
CA ASP A 42 -5.72 -11.62 -22.56
C ASP A 42 -4.91 -10.88 -21.50
N ASP A 43 -4.66 -9.61 -21.79
CA ASP A 43 -3.86 -8.70 -20.97
C ASP A 43 -4.79 -7.64 -20.38
N LEU A 44 -4.53 -7.22 -19.14
CA LEU A 44 -5.32 -6.15 -18.54
C LEU A 44 -5.14 -4.87 -19.37
N SER A 45 -6.19 -4.07 -19.59
CA SER A 45 -5.99 -2.83 -20.35
C SER A 45 -5.07 -1.86 -19.59
N GLN A 46 -4.15 -1.18 -20.28
CA GLN A 46 -3.28 -0.17 -19.68
C GLN A 46 -4.08 0.92 -18.93
N ILE A 47 -5.25 1.28 -19.45
CA ILE A 47 -6.15 2.25 -18.84
C ILE A 47 -6.64 1.75 -17.48
N VAL A 48 -7.03 0.48 -17.43
CA VAL A 48 -7.47 -0.20 -16.20
C VAL A 48 -6.36 -0.21 -15.16
N VAL A 49 -5.14 -0.56 -15.58
CA VAL A 49 -3.97 -0.57 -14.67
C VAL A 49 -3.66 0.83 -14.15
N LYS A 50 -3.73 1.85 -15.00
CA LYS A 50 -3.53 3.24 -14.57
C LYS A 50 -4.59 3.67 -13.56
N SER A 51 -5.87 3.43 -13.83
CA SER A 51 -6.96 3.74 -12.91
C SER A 51 -6.82 3.01 -11.58
N LEU A 52 -6.40 1.74 -11.61
CA LEU A 52 -6.15 0.95 -10.41
C LEU A 52 -5.02 1.52 -9.54
N LEU A 53 -3.95 2.04 -10.15
CA LEU A 53 -2.84 2.65 -9.41
C LEU A 53 -3.15 4.06 -8.91
N ASP A 54 -3.98 4.82 -9.65
CA ASP A 54 -4.39 6.17 -9.29
C ASP A 54 -5.39 6.16 -8.12
N ASN A 55 -6.42 5.30 -8.20
CA ASN A 55 -7.46 5.17 -7.17
C ASN A 55 -7.73 3.69 -6.84
N PRO A 56 -6.79 3.00 -6.16
CA PRO A 56 -6.96 1.58 -5.84
C PRO A 56 -8.15 1.28 -4.92
N LEU A 57 -8.51 2.21 -4.04
CA LEU A 57 -9.59 2.00 -3.06
C LEU A 57 -10.99 2.16 -3.66
N ASP A 58 -11.11 2.87 -4.78
CA ASP A 58 -12.38 3.14 -5.48
C ASP A 58 -12.58 2.19 -6.68
N PHE A 59 -11.55 1.40 -7.01
CA PHE A 59 -11.59 0.50 -8.14
C PHE A 59 -12.53 -0.69 -7.88
N ASP A 60 -13.48 -0.95 -8.78
CA ASP A 60 -14.39 -2.10 -8.65
C ASP A 60 -13.78 -3.36 -9.31
N PRO A 61 -13.41 -4.38 -8.53
CA PRO A 61 -12.75 -5.59 -9.04
C PRO A 61 -13.71 -6.59 -9.70
N LYS A 62 -15.04 -6.35 -9.67
CA LYS A 62 -16.03 -7.19 -10.34
C LYS A 62 -16.17 -6.85 -11.83
N THR A 63 -15.68 -5.67 -12.22
CA THR A 63 -15.61 -5.25 -13.63
C THR A 63 -14.57 -6.03 -14.44
N LEU A 64 -13.69 -6.76 -13.76
CA LEU A 64 -12.63 -7.54 -14.41
C LEU A 64 -13.08 -8.98 -14.68
N PRO A 65 -12.71 -9.54 -15.84
CA PRO A 65 -12.95 -10.94 -16.13
C PRO A 65 -12.18 -11.84 -15.15
N GLU A 66 -12.80 -12.94 -14.73
CA GLU A 66 -12.08 -14.00 -14.02
C GLU A 66 -11.01 -14.58 -14.96
N PRO A 67 -9.75 -14.73 -14.51
CA PRO A 67 -9.32 -14.88 -13.11
C PRO A 67 -8.76 -13.61 -12.43
N TYR A 68 -8.69 -12.47 -13.11
CA TYR A 68 -7.98 -11.27 -12.62
C TYR A 68 -8.64 -10.63 -11.40
N GLY A 69 -9.98 -10.67 -11.34
CA GLY A 69 -10.76 -10.01 -10.28
C GLY A 69 -10.39 -10.46 -8.86
N GLN A 70 -9.91 -11.69 -8.67
CA GLN A 70 -9.45 -12.16 -7.36
C GLN A 70 -8.13 -11.51 -6.94
N TYR A 71 -7.15 -11.44 -7.84
CA TYR A 71 -5.83 -10.85 -7.56
C TYR A 71 -5.93 -9.34 -7.34
N ILE A 72 -6.75 -8.66 -8.14
CA ILE A 72 -6.97 -7.22 -7.96
C ILE A 72 -7.70 -6.93 -6.64
N ARG A 73 -8.68 -7.76 -6.23
CA ARG A 73 -9.28 -7.68 -4.89
C ARG A 73 -8.24 -7.73 -3.78
N HIS A 74 -7.29 -8.67 -3.89
CA HIS A 74 -6.23 -8.81 -2.91
C HIS A 74 -5.32 -7.58 -2.87
N PHE A 75 -4.98 -7.01 -4.04
CA PHE A 75 -4.22 -5.76 -4.09
C PHE A 75 -4.93 -4.62 -3.36
N ILE A 76 -6.23 -4.42 -3.60
CA ILE A 76 -7.03 -3.38 -2.92
C ILE A 76 -7.01 -3.60 -1.41
N TYR A 77 -7.13 -4.85 -0.96
CA TYR A 77 -7.00 -5.21 0.44
C TYR A 77 -5.62 -4.83 1.01
N MET A 78 -4.54 -5.16 0.31
CA MET A 78 -3.17 -4.80 0.71
C MET A 78 -3.02 -3.28 0.84
N VAL A 79 -3.53 -2.51 -0.13
CA VAL A 79 -3.50 -1.03 -0.10
C VAL A 79 -4.27 -0.48 1.10
N LYS A 80 -5.47 -1.00 1.35
CA LYS A 80 -6.29 -0.60 2.49
C LYS A 80 -5.62 -0.91 3.82
N ARG A 81 -5.00 -2.09 3.98
CA ARG A 81 -4.26 -2.49 5.18
C ARG A 81 -3.07 -1.56 5.43
N ASN A 82 -2.27 -1.34 4.40
CA ASN A 82 -1.03 -0.58 4.51
C ASN A 82 -1.30 0.91 4.77
N ARG A 83 -2.34 1.49 4.17
CA ARG A 83 -2.79 2.86 4.50
C ARG A 83 -3.18 2.98 5.98
N LYS A 84 -3.84 1.97 6.55
CA LYS A 84 -4.18 1.96 7.99
C LYS A 84 -2.94 1.83 8.89
N GLN A 85 -1.84 1.29 8.37
CA GLN A 85 -0.55 1.19 9.07
C GLN A 85 0.36 2.42 8.85
N GLY A 86 -0.10 3.43 8.10
CA GLY A 86 0.70 4.62 7.80
C GLY A 86 1.81 4.38 6.77
N ILE A 87 1.75 3.29 6.01
CA ILE A 87 2.68 3.02 4.92
C ILE A 87 2.30 3.88 3.72
N ASP A 88 3.27 4.60 3.18
CA ASP A 88 3.09 5.43 1.99
C ASP A 88 2.73 4.57 0.77
N THR A 89 1.64 4.93 0.10
CA THR A 89 1.08 4.17 -1.04
C THR A 89 1.43 4.80 -2.38
N ASN A 90 2.47 5.63 -2.46
CA ASN A 90 2.90 6.25 -3.70
C ASN A 90 3.61 5.24 -4.62
N PHE A 91 2.98 4.96 -5.76
CA PHE A 91 3.43 3.97 -6.74
C PHE A 91 4.28 4.57 -7.89
N ASP A 92 4.39 5.89 -8.00
CA ASP A 92 5.12 6.56 -9.10
C ASP A 92 6.58 6.87 -8.75
N ALA A 93 6.97 6.70 -7.49
CA ALA A 93 8.36 6.85 -7.08
C ALA A 93 9.27 5.85 -7.81
N PRO A 94 10.38 6.29 -8.44
CA PRO A 94 11.32 5.38 -9.09
C PRO A 94 11.83 4.37 -8.08
N THR A 95 11.73 3.09 -8.43
CA THR A 95 12.35 1.96 -7.73
C THR A 95 13.86 2.21 -7.67
N GLY A 96 14.32 2.87 -6.61
CA GLY A 96 15.65 3.45 -6.52
C GLY A 96 15.79 4.51 -5.43
N GLY A 97 14.69 4.97 -4.83
CA GLY A 97 14.74 5.75 -3.59
C GLY A 97 14.85 4.84 -2.38
N LYS A 98 16.07 4.69 -1.85
CA LYS A 98 16.24 4.68 -0.40
C LYS A 98 15.54 5.94 0.12
N SER A 99 14.28 5.83 0.53
CA SER A 99 13.78 6.69 1.60
C SER A 99 14.19 5.93 2.87
N ALA A 100 15.31 6.25 3.54
CA ALA A 100 15.67 7.57 4.08
C ALA A 100 14.42 8.17 4.75
N GLU A 101 14.39 8.46 6.03
CA GLU A 101 15.46 8.83 6.92
C GLU A 101 14.85 8.76 8.32
N LYS A 102 15.73 8.55 9.28
CA LYS A 102 15.47 8.69 10.71
C LYS A 102 14.95 10.10 11.02
N GLN A 103 13.64 10.34 10.98
CA GLN A 103 13.01 11.34 11.84
C GLN A 103 12.68 10.61 13.15
N ASN A 104 13.60 10.40 14.10
CA ASN A 104 14.16 11.42 14.99
C ASN A 104 13.29 12.67 15.21
N HIS A 105 12.06 12.46 15.70
CA HIS A 105 11.46 13.39 16.64
C HIS A 105 11.72 12.88 18.06
N SER A 106 12.97 13.06 18.51
CA SER A 106 13.32 13.16 19.92
C SER A 106 13.69 14.62 20.17
N SER A 107 12.74 15.38 20.69
CA SER A 107 12.96 16.64 21.42
C SER A 107 11.96 16.58 22.57
N GLU A 108 12.33 15.91 23.64
CA GLU A 108 12.85 16.57 24.84
C GLU A 108 11.77 17.39 25.55
N SER A 109 11.08 16.71 26.46
CA SER A 109 10.93 17.10 27.85
C SER A 109 11.41 18.52 28.20
N SER A 110 10.51 19.49 28.05
CA SER A 110 10.59 20.73 28.83
C SER A 110 9.55 20.66 29.94
N LYS A 111 9.95 20.13 31.10
CA LYS A 111 9.35 20.54 32.38
C LYS A 111 9.62 22.05 32.54
N PRO A 112 8.75 22.73 33.30
CA PRO A 112 9.25 23.23 34.58
C PRO A 112 8.46 22.60 35.72
N ALA A 113 9.22 22.09 36.68
CA ALA A 113 8.75 21.75 38.01
C ALA A 113 8.37 23.02 38.79
N VAL A 114 7.80 22.80 40.00
CA VAL A 114 7.52 23.71 41.13
C VAL A 114 6.01 24.01 41.25
N LYS A 115 5.27 23.63 42.30
CA LYS A 115 5.53 23.11 43.66
C LYS A 115 4.18 22.56 44.23
N LYS A 116 4.28 21.54 45.11
CA LYS A 116 3.51 21.24 46.36
C LYS A 116 2.03 21.71 46.43
N SER A 117 1.05 20.94 46.91
CA SER A 117 1.08 20.02 48.07
C SER A 117 -0.24 19.25 48.16
N ALA A 118 -0.15 18.02 48.68
CA ALA A 118 -1.26 17.22 49.14
C ALA A 118 -2.15 17.94 50.17
N SER A 119 -3.45 17.68 50.16
CA SER A 119 -4.28 17.68 51.36
C SER A 119 -5.52 16.79 51.18
N LYS A 120 -5.56 15.75 52.01
CA LYS A 120 -6.72 14.92 52.32
C LYS A 120 -7.87 15.81 52.82
N LYS A 121 -9.12 15.50 52.45
CA LYS A 121 -10.20 15.28 53.42
C LYS A 121 -11.49 14.81 52.75
N ALA A 122 -12.05 13.76 53.36
CA ALA A 122 -13.45 13.38 53.25
C ALA A 122 -14.38 14.55 53.59
N PHE A 123 -15.58 14.60 53.00
CA PHE A 123 -16.78 14.92 53.77
C PHE A 123 -18.06 14.45 53.05
N LYS A 124 -18.92 13.88 53.87
CA LYS A 124 -20.24 13.28 53.66
C LYS A 124 -21.28 14.35 53.32
N ARG A 125 -22.30 14.00 52.53
CA ARG A 125 -23.70 14.43 52.69
C ARG A 125 -24.61 13.40 52.06
#